data_AF-A0A662SAM0-F1
#
_entry.id   AF-A0A662SAM0-F1
#
_cell.length_a   1.000
_cell.length_b   1.000
_cell.length_c   1.000
_cell.angle_alpha   90.00
_cell.angle_beta   90.00
_cell.angle_gamma   90.00
#
_symmetry.space_group_name_H-M   'P 1'
#
loop_
_entity.id
_entity.type
_entity.pdbx_description
1 polymer ?
#
loop_
_entity_poly.entity_id
_entity_poly.type
_entity_poly.pdbx_seq_one_letter_code
_entity_poly.pdbx_strand_id
1 'polypeptide(L)'
;AGFAHDILSAARRRGAELVVTSCPLCFFNLDRRQEEVSRIYEGYEPIPVLYVTQLLALALGIRDVYMFNLHHVDPASLLKSKGLL
;
A
#
# COMPACT_ATOMS: atom_id res chain seq x y z
N ALA A 1 10.66 -5.04 -11.30
CA ALA A 1 9.64 -3.99 -11.24
C ALA A 1 8.36 -4.30 -12.02
N GLY A 2 8.42 -4.84 -13.25
CA GLY A 2 7.27 -4.96 -14.17
C GLY A 2 5.95 -5.46 -13.58
N PHE A 3 5.92 -6.65 -12.96
CA PHE A 3 4.67 -7.16 -12.39
C PHE A 3 4.07 -6.30 -11.28
N ALA A 4 4.91 -5.69 -10.43
CA ALA A 4 4.43 -4.79 -9.38
C ALA A 4 3.82 -3.52 -9.99
N HIS A 5 4.48 -2.95 -11.00
CA HIS A 5 3.94 -1.83 -11.77
C HIS A 5 2.58 -2.17 -12.37
N ASP A 6 2.46 -3.32 -13.04
CA ASP A 6 1.24 -3.69 -13.76
C ASP A 6 0.04 -3.86 -12.81
N ILE A 7 0.26 -4.54 -11.68
CA ILE A 7 -0.77 -4.76 -10.65
C ILE A 7 -1.22 -3.43 -10.03
N LEU A 8 -0.26 -2.63 -9.56
CA LEU A 8 -0.56 -1.40 -8.80
C LEU A 8 -1.16 -0.31 -9.69
N SER A 9 -0.63 -0.17 -10.91
CA SER A 9 -1.19 0.77 -11.89
C SER A 9 -2.57 0.35 -12.36
N ALA A 10 -2.82 -0.96 -12.53
CA ALA A 10 -4.17 -1.44 -12.84
C ALA A 10 -5.16 -1.17 -11.69
N ALA A 11 -4.74 -1.36 -10.43
CA ALA A 11 -5.56 -1.04 -9.27
C ALA A 11 -5.89 0.46 -9.23
N ARG A 12 -4.89 1.33 -9.39
CA ARG A 12 -5.07 2.78 -9.37
C ARG A 12 -5.95 3.29 -10.50
N ARG A 13 -5.79 2.79 -11.72
CA ARG A 13 -6.68 3.10 -12.87
C ARG A 13 -8.14 2.72 -12.63
N ARG A 14 -8.41 1.79 -11.71
CA ARG A 14 -9.76 1.40 -11.28
C ARG A 14 -10.28 2.19 -10.08
N GLY A 15 -9.55 3.22 -9.65
CA GLY A 15 -9.93 4.07 -8.52
C GLY A 15 -9.57 3.50 -7.15
N ALA A 16 -8.70 2.47 -7.09
CA ALA A 16 -8.20 2.02 -5.79
C ALA A 16 -7.25 3.07 -5.20
N GLU A 17 -7.48 3.42 -3.94
CA GLU A 17 -6.63 4.33 -3.17
C GLU A 17 -5.57 3.57 -2.35
N LEU A 18 -5.75 2.26 -2.22
CA LEU A 18 -5.02 1.35 -1.34
C LEU A 18 -5.13 -0.07 -1.91
N VAL A 19 -4.11 -0.91 -1.71
CA VAL A 19 -4.16 -2.35 -1.98
C VAL A 19 -3.98 -3.14 -0.68
N VAL A 20 -4.68 -4.26 -0.53
CA VAL A 20 -4.53 -5.15 0.63
C VAL A 20 -4.09 -6.53 0.17
N THR A 21 -3.17 -7.15 0.89
CA THR A 21 -2.71 -8.52 0.61
C THR A 21 -2.53 -9.34 1.87
N SER A 22 -2.68 -10.65 1.75
CA SER A 22 -2.44 -11.64 2.80
C SER A 22 -1.17 -12.48 2.57
N CYS A 23 -0.40 -12.18 1.53
CA CYS A 23 0.85 -12.88 1.22
C CYS A 23 2.04 -11.99 1.59
N PRO A 24 2.94 -12.41 2.50
CA PRO A 24 4.09 -11.61 2.91
C PRO A 24 5.02 -11.25 1.75
N LEU A 25 5.20 -12.17 0.80
CA LEU A 25 6.02 -11.93 -0.38
C LEU A 25 5.35 -10.96 -1.36
N CYS A 26 4.02 -10.98 -1.46
CA CYS A 26 3.28 -9.96 -2.23
C CYS A 26 3.40 -8.60 -1.56
N PHE A 27 3.27 -8.51 -0.24
CA PHE A 27 3.46 -7.25 0.49
C PHE A 27 4.85 -6.68 0.21
N PHE A 28 5.91 -7.48 0.36
CA PHE A 28 7.27 -7.06 0.04
C PHE A 28 7.40 -6.56 -1.41
N ASN A 29 6.89 -7.31 -2.39
CA ASN A 29 7.04 -6.92 -3.79
C ASN A 29 6.19 -5.69 -4.17
N LEU A 30 5.02 -5.52 -3.57
CA LEU A 30 4.08 -4.45 -3.90
C LEU A 30 4.31 -3.18 -3.09
N ASP A 31 4.87 -3.24 -1.89
CA ASP A 31 5.24 -2.05 -1.11
C ASP A 31 6.65 -1.60 -1.50
N ARG A 32 7.67 -2.42 -1.21
CA ARG A 32 9.08 -2.04 -1.33
C ARG A 32 9.52 -1.70 -2.75
N ARG A 33 9.05 -2.46 -3.76
CA ARG A 33 9.53 -2.27 -5.14
C ARG A 33 8.90 -1.06 -5.81
N GLN A 34 7.95 -0.36 -5.18
CA GLN A 34 7.43 0.90 -5.74
C GLN A 34 8.55 1.93 -5.94
N GLU A 35 9.59 1.92 -5.10
CA GLU A 35 10.77 2.77 -5.30
C GLU A 35 11.48 2.47 -6.63
N GLU A 36 11.68 1.18 -6.93
CA GLU A 36 12.26 0.73 -8.21
C GLU A 36 11.32 1.09 -9.38
N VAL A 37 10.01 0.90 -9.20
CA VAL A 37 8.98 1.20 -10.21
C VAL A 37 8.97 2.69 -10.55
N SER A 38 8.97 3.58 -9.55
CA SER A 38 8.96 5.04 -9.75
C SER A 38 10.17 5.54 -10.55
N ARG A 39 11.31 4.84 -10.49
CA ARG A 39 12.50 5.21 -11.27
C ARG A 39 12.45 4.72 -12.72
N ILE A 40 11.76 3.61 -12.99
CA ILE A 40 11.72 2.96 -14.31
C ILE A 40 10.54 3.47 -15.14
N TYR A 41 9.40 3.73 -14.50
CA TYR A 41 8.14 4.07 -15.17
C TYR A 41 7.76 5.52 -14.87
N GLU A 42 7.95 6.40 -15.85
CA GLU A 42 7.58 7.81 -15.75
C GLU A 42 6.07 7.97 -15.51
N GLY A 43 5.70 8.91 -14.65
CA GLY A 43 4.30 9.16 -14.29
C GLY A 43 3.67 8.11 -13.37
N TYR A 44 4.46 7.17 -12.83
CA TYR A 44 3.96 6.23 -11.84
C TYR A 44 3.63 6.96 -10.52
N GLU A 45 2.41 6.72 -10.03
CA GLU A 45 1.92 7.26 -8.76
C GLU A 45 1.85 6.15 -7.70
N PRO A 46 2.68 6.21 -6.63
CA PRO A 46 2.67 5.20 -5.58
C PRO A 46 1.32 5.04 -4.90
N ILE A 47 0.99 3.81 -4.52
CA ILE A 47 -0.26 3.45 -3.83
C ILE A 47 0.08 2.67 -2.55
N PRO A 48 -0.48 3.04 -1.38
CA PRO A 48 -0.22 2.31 -0.15
C PRO A 48 -0.66 0.84 -0.25
N VAL A 49 0.11 -0.04 0.37
CA VAL A 49 -0.19 -1.47 0.45
C VAL A 49 -0.30 -1.86 1.92
N LEU A 50 -1.41 -2.42 2.35
CA LEU A 50 -1.56 -2.97 3.69
C LEU A 50 -1.49 -4.49 3.70
N TYR A 51 -0.96 -5.04 4.77
CA TYR A 51 -1.17 -6.44 5.09
C TYR A 51 -2.57 -6.62 5.69
N VAL A 52 -3.22 -7.76 5.44
CA VAL A 52 -4.61 -8.00 5.83
C VAL A 52 -4.88 -7.77 7.33
N THR A 53 -3.92 -8.07 8.21
CA THR A 53 -4.08 -7.84 9.65
C THR A 53 -4.06 -6.36 10.03
N GLN A 54 -3.40 -5.49 9.27
CA GLN A 54 -3.44 -4.03 9.49
C GLN A 54 -4.83 -3.49 9.15
N LEU A 55 -5.44 -3.98 8.07
CA LEU A 55 -6.83 -3.64 7.75
C LEU A 55 -7.78 -4.12 8.86
N LEU A 56 -7.60 -5.34 9.37
CA LEU A 56 -8.41 -5.86 10.47
C LEU A 56 -8.25 -5.02 11.75
N ALA A 57 -7.02 -4.61 12.09
CA ALA A 57 -6.77 -3.74 13.23
C ALA A 57 -7.50 -2.40 13.09
N LEU A 58 -7.46 -1.77 11.91
CA LEU A 58 -8.22 -0.54 11.62
C LEU A 58 -9.73 -0.76 11.80
N ALA A 59 -10.27 -1.83 11.20
CA ALA A 59 -11.70 -2.14 11.24
C ALA A 59 -12.21 -2.44 12.67
N LEU A 60 -11.36 -3.04 13.51
CA LEU A 60 -11.66 -3.37 14.89
C LEU A 60 -11.33 -2.24 15.89
N GLY A 61 -10.76 -1.12 15.41
CA GLY A 61 -10.35 0.00 16.26
C GLY A 61 -9.14 -0.30 17.16
N ILE A 62 -8.33 -1.31 16.83
CA ILE A 62 -7.12 -1.69 17.58
C ILE A 62 -5.97 -0.79 17.17
N ARG A 63 -5.53 0.09 18.08
CA ARG A 63 -4.48 1.08 17.83
C ARG A 63 -3.08 0.56 18.16
N ASP A 64 -2.06 1.29 17.73
CA ASP A 64 -0.64 1.08 18.07
C ASP A 64 -0.01 -0.25 17.61
N VAL A 65 -0.70 -1.02 16.77
CA VAL A 65 -0.22 -2.31 16.22
C VAL A 65 0.06 -2.26 14.71
N TYR A 66 -0.15 -1.11 14.07
CA TYR A 66 -0.11 -1.01 12.62
C TYR A 66 1.30 -1.05 12.03
N MET A 67 2.30 -0.53 12.77
CA MET A 67 3.68 -0.40 12.35
C MET A 67 3.86 0.28 10.98
N PHE A 68 3.07 1.32 10.69
CA PHE A 68 3.10 2.03 9.40
C PHE A 68 4.44 2.68 9.07
N ASN A 69 5.27 2.96 10.09
CA ASN A 69 6.63 3.45 9.92
C ASN A 69 7.59 2.47 9.21
N LEU A 70 7.16 1.22 9.00
CA LEU A 70 7.93 0.21 8.26
C LEU A 70 7.53 0.10 6.78
N HIS A 71 6.51 0.84 6.33
CA HIS A 71 6.06 0.85 4.94
C HIS A 71 6.96 1.74 4.09
N HIS A 72 7.15 1.37 2.81
CA HIS A 72 7.85 2.22 1.84
C HIS A 72 6.93 3.30 1.29
N VAL A 73 5.63 3.02 1.20
CA VAL A 73 4.59 4.01 0.89
C VAL A 73 3.72 4.21 2.12
N ASP A 74 3.87 5.36 2.80
CA ASP A 74 3.13 5.66 4.04
C ASP A 74 1.60 5.60 3.85
N PRO A 75 0.89 4.66 4.50
CA PRO A 75 -0.57 4.61 4.45
C PRO A 75 -1.24 5.63 5.39
N ALA A 76 -0.52 6.18 6.39
CA ALA A 76 -1.14 6.96 7.46
C ALA A 76 -1.74 8.28 6.93
N SER A 77 -1.08 8.93 5.98
CA SER A 77 -1.56 10.16 5.37
C SER A 77 -2.91 9.97 4.67
N LEU A 78 -3.06 8.90 3.90
CA LEU A 78 -4.32 8.53 3.25
C LEU A 78 -5.40 8.22 4.30
N LEU A 79 -5.09 7.35 5.26
CA LEU A 79 -6.07 6.91 6.26
C LEU A 79 -6.59 8.07 7.13
N LYS A 80 -5.73 9.01 7.52
CA LYS A 80 -6.13 10.25 8.22
C LYS A 80 -7.08 11.10 7.39
N SER A 81 -6.80 11.27 6.09
CA SER A 81 -7.68 12.05 5.19
C SER A 81 -9.07 11.45 5.05
N LYS A 82 -9.22 10.14 5.32
CA LYS A 82 -10.50 9.41 5.30
C LYS A 82 -11.16 9.30 6.67
N GLY A 83 -10.57 9.85 7.73
CA GLY A 83 -11.08 9.72 9.10
C GLY A 83 -10.99 8.30 9.66
N LEU A 84 -10.06 7.49 9.16
CA LEU A 84 -9.84 6.10 9.59
C LEU A 84 -8.70 5.96 10.62
N LEU A 85 -8.03 7.06 10.95
CA LEU A 85 -7.01 7.18 11.99
C LEU A 85 -7.24 8.41 12.86
#